data_AF-A0A3M0NP44-F1
#
_entry.id   AF-A0A3M0NP44-F1
#
_cell.length_a   1.000
_cell.length_b   1.000
_cell.length_c   1.000
_cell.angle_alpha   90.00
_cell.angle_beta   90.00
_cell.angle_gamma   90.00
#
_symmetry.space_group_name_H-M   'P 1'
#
loop_
_entity.id
_entity.type
_entity.pdbx_description
1 polymer ?
#
loop_
_entity_poly.entity_id
_entity_poly.type
_entity_poly.pdbx_seq_one_letter_code
_entity_poly.pdbx_strand_id
1 'polypeptide(L)'
;MARKRRRQSRKTSGSDFWAIVIIILFLLWFVSTKGGSDPSGHQTIERIGRNEPAKKNKIDQAKPAAKVYGGLSQEDYAKLAKLDFKSGNEAYITVNNDKSTLIKNAWRVNRVIYANLDSLNRTSHSNTAFLEKRNVANDSLRVQQYVQPTAWHYNRRNGTQIYNRGHLIAYSVSAGIDQAGNFNPRNLSGDQNNPKNLFTQSAYSNQRVQTIFESRVRKALRENKRVIYQATPIFRGEELMARGINLQAVSTDGTLDFNVYLFNVQPGFSFNYQNGRAKVNREIQVKNENQKAYY
;
A
#
# COMPACT_ATOMS: atom_id res chain seq x y z
N MET A 1 -22.08 76.24 -11.01
CA MET A 1 -22.36 76.48 -9.58
C MET A 1 -23.27 75.35 -9.08
N ALA A 2 -22.74 74.37 -8.35
CA ALA A 2 -22.74 74.23 -6.88
C ALA A 2 -23.66 73.05 -6.45
N ARG A 3 -23.16 71.80 -6.54
CA ARG A 3 -22.81 70.90 -5.42
C ARG A 3 -23.84 70.80 -4.26
N LYS A 4 -24.48 69.64 -4.16
CA LYS A 4 -24.78 68.99 -2.86
C LYS A 4 -24.45 67.50 -2.93
N ARG A 5 -23.35 67.11 -2.27
CA ARG A 5 -22.86 65.73 -2.12
C ARG A 5 -23.73 64.98 -1.10
N ARG A 6 -24.24 63.81 -1.46
CA ARG A 6 -24.76 62.82 -0.50
C ARG A 6 -23.59 62.00 0.05
N ARG A 7 -23.38 62.03 1.36
CA ARG A 7 -22.47 61.15 2.12
C ARG A 7 -23.14 59.78 2.26
N GLN A 8 -22.49 58.71 1.79
CA GLN A 8 -22.78 57.34 2.23
C GLN A 8 -21.72 56.96 3.27
N SER A 9 -22.17 56.59 4.47
CA SER A 9 -21.31 56.07 5.52
C SER A 9 -21.01 54.59 5.26
N ARG A 10 -19.73 54.22 5.35
CA ARG A 10 -19.30 52.82 5.41
C ARG A 10 -19.41 52.36 6.86
N LYS A 11 -20.26 51.36 7.13
CA LYS A 11 -20.22 50.55 8.35
C LYS A 11 -19.15 49.48 8.18
N THR A 12 -18.10 49.52 8.99
CA THR A 12 -17.11 48.43 9.15
C THR A 12 -17.63 47.45 10.21
N SER A 13 -17.70 46.17 9.87
CA SER A 13 -18.08 45.08 10.79
C SER A 13 -16.93 44.73 11.72
N GLY A 14 -17.20 44.62 13.02
CA GLY A 14 -16.23 44.27 14.04
C GLY A 14 -15.92 42.77 14.06
N SER A 15 -14.87 42.35 13.36
CA SER A 15 -14.29 41.01 13.51
C SER A 15 -12.77 41.00 13.71
N ASP A 16 -12.14 42.16 13.92
CA ASP A 16 -10.66 42.27 14.03
C ASP A 16 -10.14 42.59 15.45
N PHE A 17 -11.02 42.71 16.46
CA PHE A 17 -10.60 43.06 17.82
C PHE A 17 -10.29 41.84 18.72
N TRP A 18 -10.86 40.65 18.43
CA TRP A 18 -10.61 39.44 19.22
C TRP A 18 -9.35 38.66 18.83
N ALA A 19 -8.84 38.85 17.60
CA ALA A 19 -7.61 38.19 17.14
C ALA A 19 -6.34 38.77 17.80
N ILE A 20 -6.36 40.04 18.21
CA ILE A 20 -5.20 40.73 18.80
C ILE A 20 -5.03 40.40 20.29
N VAL A 21 -6.13 40.15 21.02
CA VAL A 21 -6.10 39.82 22.45
C VAL A 21 -5.54 38.41 22.72
N ILE A 22 -5.77 37.45 21.81
CA ILE A 22 -5.28 36.06 21.97
C ILE A 22 -3.76 35.97 21.70
N ILE A 23 -3.21 36.79 20.81
CA ILE A 23 -1.77 36.79 20.48
C ILE A 23 -0.95 37.41 21.63
N ILE A 24 -1.48 38.41 22.33
CA ILE A 24 -0.79 39.06 23.47
C ILE A 24 -0.77 38.15 24.70
N LEU A 25 -1.81 37.34 24.94
CA LEU A 25 -1.83 36.36 26.04
C LEU A 25 -0.89 35.16 25.79
N PHE A 26 -0.70 34.74 24.55
CA PHE A 26 0.27 33.69 24.19
C PHE A 26 1.73 34.16 24.29
N LEU A 27 2.01 35.43 23.99
CA LEU A 27 3.35 36.02 24.13
C LEU A 27 3.74 36.27 25.60
N LEU A 28 2.77 36.60 26.47
CA LEU A 28 3.02 36.78 27.91
C LEU A 28 3.23 35.45 28.66
N TRP A 29 2.66 34.33 28.21
CA TRP A 29 2.97 33.01 28.77
C TRP A 29 4.37 32.50 28.37
N PHE A 30 4.85 32.87 27.17
CA PHE A 30 6.15 32.41 26.65
C PHE A 30 7.36 33.16 27.25
N VAL A 31 7.16 34.33 27.88
CA VAL A 31 8.25 35.16 28.44
C VAL A 31 8.52 34.89 29.94
N SER A 32 7.70 34.10 30.65
CA SER A 32 7.80 33.97 32.11
C SER A 32 8.33 32.64 32.68
N THR A 33 9.10 31.84 31.93
CA THR A 33 9.93 30.78 32.55
C THR A 33 11.29 30.61 31.85
N LYS A 34 12.26 31.44 32.23
CA LYS A 34 13.68 31.06 32.23
C LYS A 34 14.24 31.28 33.63
N GLY A 35 14.77 30.22 34.24
CA GLY A 35 15.59 30.31 35.44
C GLY A 35 15.60 29.01 36.23
N GLY A 36 16.74 28.32 36.22
CA GLY A 36 16.96 27.11 37.00
C GLY A 36 18.29 26.43 36.67
N SER A 37 19.39 27.16 36.84
CA SER A 37 20.74 26.60 36.98
C SER A 37 21.05 26.48 38.47
N ASP A 38 21.55 25.32 38.91
CA ASP A 38 22.08 25.06 40.26
C ASP A 38 23.40 24.24 40.13
N PRO A 39 24.36 24.30 41.07
CA PRO A 39 25.73 24.73 40.77
C PRO A 39 26.69 23.70 41.36
N SER A 40 26.89 22.57 40.71
CA SER A 40 27.95 21.65 41.10
C SER A 40 28.29 20.78 39.91
N GLY A 41 29.42 21.11 39.29
CA GLY A 41 29.99 20.34 38.20
C GLY A 41 30.38 18.94 38.70
N HIS A 42 29.52 17.97 38.41
CA HIS A 42 29.90 16.56 38.28
C HIS A 42 29.10 15.94 37.15
N GLN A 43 29.82 15.48 36.11
CA GLN A 43 29.24 14.69 35.03
C GLN A 43 29.04 13.25 35.53
N THR A 44 27.78 12.83 35.69
CA THR A 44 27.44 11.41 35.76
C THR A 44 26.07 11.15 35.12
N ILE A 45 26.07 10.18 34.21
CA ILE A 45 24.96 9.72 33.38
C ILE A 45 24.01 8.86 34.23
N GLU A 46 22.69 9.06 34.13
CA GLU A 46 21.70 7.97 34.12
C GLU A 46 20.44 8.27 33.28
N ARG A 47 20.26 7.37 32.30
CA ARG A 47 19.07 6.88 31.60
C ARG A 47 17.68 7.35 32.09
N ILE A 48 16.93 7.97 31.18
CA ILE A 48 15.52 7.60 30.93
C ILE A 48 15.31 7.50 29.41
N GLY A 49 15.61 6.32 28.87
CA GLY A 49 15.11 5.90 27.57
C GLY A 49 13.62 5.60 27.68
N ARG A 50 12.78 6.38 27.00
CA ARG A 50 11.46 5.89 26.61
C ARG A 50 11.68 4.84 25.53
N ASN A 51 11.71 3.59 25.96
CA ASN A 51 11.49 2.43 25.11
C ASN A 51 10.07 2.53 24.53
N GLU A 52 9.89 3.26 23.42
CA GLU A 52 9.01 2.72 22.39
C GLU A 52 9.66 1.41 21.92
N PRO A 53 8.92 0.29 21.82
CA PRO A 53 9.48 -0.90 21.22
C PRO A 53 9.88 -0.52 19.79
N ALA A 54 11.20 -0.48 19.55
CA ALA A 54 11.76 -0.22 18.23
C ALA A 54 10.92 -0.95 17.19
N LYS A 55 10.34 -0.22 16.23
CA LYS A 55 9.66 -0.77 15.05
C LYS A 55 10.70 -1.57 14.25
N LYS A 56 11.03 -2.79 14.70
CA LYS A 56 12.09 -3.67 14.16
C LYS A 56 11.83 -4.15 12.73
N ASN A 57 10.75 -3.73 12.10
CA ASN A 57 10.34 -4.14 10.76
C ASN A 57 10.13 -2.92 9.86
N LYS A 58 11.16 -2.09 9.70
CA LYS A 58 11.16 -0.98 8.74
C LYS A 58 12.31 -1.16 7.75
N ILE A 59 11.98 -1.16 6.46
CA ILE A 59 12.97 -1.09 5.38
C ILE A 59 13.03 0.37 4.94
N ASP A 60 13.86 1.18 5.59
CA ASP A 60 13.85 2.64 5.42
C ASP A 60 14.66 3.14 4.20
N GLN A 61 15.47 2.27 3.58
CA GLN A 61 16.30 2.59 2.43
C GLN A 61 16.25 1.45 1.39
N ALA A 62 15.11 1.29 0.73
CA ALA A 62 15.03 0.32 -0.36
C ALA A 62 15.75 0.88 -1.59
N LYS A 63 16.48 0.02 -2.30
CA LYS A 63 17.16 0.39 -3.55
C LYS A 63 16.33 -0.08 -4.75
N PRO A 64 16.33 0.65 -5.87
CA PRO A 64 15.70 0.16 -7.09
C PRO A 64 16.41 -1.10 -7.58
N ALA A 65 15.63 -2.08 -8.03
CA ALA A 65 16.14 -3.23 -8.77
C ALA A 65 16.87 -2.78 -10.04
N ALA A 66 17.84 -3.59 -10.49
CA ALA A 66 18.59 -3.37 -11.73
C ALA A 66 17.73 -3.66 -13.00
N LYS A 67 16.58 -3.02 -13.09
CA LYS A 67 15.67 -3.02 -14.24
C LYS A 67 15.42 -1.58 -14.66
N VAL A 68 15.15 -1.38 -15.95
CA VAL A 68 14.91 -0.04 -16.52
C VAL A 68 13.72 0.71 -15.89
N TYR A 69 12.83 -0.01 -15.22
CA TYR A 69 11.66 0.51 -14.51
C TYR A 69 11.81 0.47 -12.98
N GLY A 70 12.96 0.07 -12.45
CA GLY A 70 13.21 -0.08 -11.01
C GLY A 70 12.42 -1.22 -10.38
N GLY A 71 12.03 -1.06 -9.12
CA GLY A 71 11.24 -2.02 -8.36
C GLY A 71 11.98 -2.65 -7.19
N LEU A 72 11.36 -3.66 -6.56
CA LEU A 72 11.91 -4.32 -5.36
C LEU A 72 13.24 -5.04 -5.66
N SER A 73 14.30 -4.68 -4.94
CA SER A 73 15.61 -5.33 -5.06
C SER A 73 15.60 -6.75 -4.47
N GLN A 74 16.56 -7.59 -4.87
CA GLN A 74 16.71 -8.94 -4.30
C GLN A 74 17.06 -8.90 -2.79
N GLU A 75 17.82 -7.89 -2.38
CA GLU A 75 18.16 -7.69 -0.97
C GLU A 75 16.91 -7.35 -0.14
N ASP A 76 16.07 -6.46 -0.64
CA ASP A 76 14.84 -6.06 0.05
C ASP A 76 13.78 -7.16 0.00
N TYR A 77 13.71 -7.95 -1.07
CA TYR A 77 12.94 -9.20 -1.10
C TYR A 77 13.36 -10.13 0.04
N ALA A 78 14.67 -10.35 0.22
CA ALA A 78 15.19 -11.22 1.28
C ALA A 78 14.90 -10.67 2.69
N LYS A 79 14.90 -9.34 2.87
CA LYS A 79 14.48 -8.71 4.13
C LYS A 79 12.99 -8.95 4.40
N LEU A 80 12.12 -8.73 3.41
CA LEU A 80 10.67 -8.96 3.55
C LEU A 80 10.35 -10.44 3.82
N ALA A 81 11.06 -11.37 3.18
CA ALA A 81 10.84 -12.81 3.38
C ALA A 81 11.13 -13.28 4.81
N LYS A 82 12.00 -12.56 5.55
CA LYS A 82 12.33 -12.84 6.96
C LYS A 82 11.29 -12.31 7.95
N LEU A 83 10.35 -11.48 7.50
CA LEU A 83 9.33 -10.92 8.39
C LEU A 83 8.26 -11.96 8.73
N ASP A 84 7.86 -11.96 10.00
CA ASP A 84 6.67 -12.67 10.47
C ASP A 84 5.64 -11.65 10.96
N PHE A 85 4.36 -11.91 10.66
CA PHE A 85 3.26 -11.14 11.21
C PHE A 85 3.16 -11.38 12.72
N LYS A 86 2.92 -10.31 13.48
CA LYS A 86 2.67 -10.38 14.92
C LYS A 86 1.19 -10.09 15.18
N SER A 87 0.53 -10.97 15.91
CA SER A 87 -0.87 -10.78 16.28
C SER A 87 -1.08 -9.42 16.97
N GLY A 88 -2.16 -8.73 16.61
CA GLY A 88 -2.47 -7.38 17.09
C GLY A 88 -1.80 -6.25 16.29
N ASN A 89 -0.94 -6.54 15.32
CA ASN A 89 -0.37 -5.52 14.44
C ASN A 89 -1.27 -5.20 13.23
N GLU A 90 -0.92 -4.12 12.52
CA GLU A 90 -1.49 -3.76 11.22
C GLU A 90 -1.15 -4.80 10.15
N ALA A 91 -2.05 -4.95 9.18
CA ALA A 91 -1.95 -5.96 8.15
C ALA A 91 -0.90 -5.68 7.06
N TYR A 92 -0.32 -4.47 7.08
CA TYR A 92 0.77 -4.08 6.19
C TYR A 92 1.74 -3.15 6.91
N ILE A 93 2.91 -2.97 6.31
CA ILE A 93 3.90 -1.97 6.70
C ILE A 93 4.28 -1.13 5.48
N THR A 94 4.75 0.09 5.72
CA THR A 94 5.41 0.88 4.68
C THR A 94 6.82 0.37 4.43
N VAL A 95 7.25 0.47 3.18
CA VAL A 95 8.60 0.15 2.71
C VAL A 95 9.15 1.42 2.09
N ASN A 96 10.43 1.68 2.30
CA ASN A 96 11.12 2.86 1.76
C ASN A 96 10.41 4.18 2.09
N ASN A 97 9.98 4.35 3.33
CA ASN A 97 9.20 5.53 3.77
C ASN A 97 7.92 5.78 2.95
N ASP A 98 7.26 4.70 2.50
CA ASP A 98 6.10 4.73 1.59
C ASP A 98 6.42 5.41 0.25
N LYS A 99 7.65 5.21 -0.25
CA LYS A 99 8.11 5.73 -1.54
C LYS A 99 8.47 4.61 -2.48
N SER A 100 7.90 4.65 -3.67
CA SER A 100 8.18 3.70 -4.73
C SER A 100 9.65 3.76 -5.13
N THR A 101 10.20 2.61 -5.47
CA THR A 101 11.51 2.48 -6.12
C THR A 101 11.37 2.38 -7.64
N LEU A 102 10.15 2.53 -8.16
CA LEU A 102 9.88 2.52 -9.59
C LEU A 102 10.34 3.83 -10.24
N ILE A 103 10.90 3.70 -11.44
CA ILE A 103 11.35 4.84 -12.23
C ILE A 103 10.14 5.35 -13.03
N LYS A 104 9.47 6.41 -12.56
CA LYS A 104 8.25 6.95 -13.19
C LYS A 104 8.41 7.27 -14.69
N ASN A 105 9.60 7.70 -15.08
CA ASN A 105 9.92 8.01 -16.47
C ASN A 105 10.09 6.76 -17.36
N ALA A 106 9.99 5.55 -16.83
CA ALA A 106 10.03 4.31 -17.60
C ALA A 106 8.70 3.98 -18.29
N TRP A 107 7.61 4.70 -17.97
CA TRP A 107 6.34 4.53 -18.67
C TRP A 107 6.49 4.95 -20.14
N ARG A 108 6.19 4.02 -21.05
CA ARG A 108 6.32 4.22 -22.52
C ARG A 108 5.13 3.67 -23.28
N VAL A 109 4.76 2.43 -22.97
CA VAL A 109 3.70 1.69 -23.65
C VAL A 109 2.79 1.04 -22.61
N ASN A 110 1.49 1.00 -22.92
CA ASN A 110 0.52 0.28 -22.11
C ASN A 110 0.73 -1.23 -22.27
N ARG A 111 1.09 -1.89 -21.17
CA ARG A 111 1.36 -3.33 -21.13
C ARG A 111 1.48 -3.81 -19.69
N VAL A 112 1.44 -5.12 -19.49
CA VAL A 112 1.93 -5.78 -18.30
C VAL A 112 3.15 -6.61 -18.67
N ILE A 113 4.18 -6.57 -17.84
CA ILE A 113 5.31 -7.49 -17.88
C ILE A 113 5.01 -8.56 -16.83
N TYR A 114 4.54 -9.71 -17.29
CA TYR A 114 4.35 -10.89 -16.47
C TYR A 114 5.68 -11.64 -16.31
N ALA A 115 6.06 -11.94 -15.08
CA ALA A 115 7.20 -12.81 -14.82
C ALA A 115 6.81 -14.29 -15.06
N ASN A 116 7.78 -15.11 -15.43
CA ASN A 116 7.57 -16.55 -15.45
C ASN A 116 7.43 -17.08 -14.01
N LEU A 117 6.71 -18.20 -13.89
CA LEU A 117 6.72 -18.96 -12.65
C LEU A 117 8.14 -19.45 -12.36
N ASP A 118 8.50 -19.55 -11.08
CA ASP A 118 9.78 -20.15 -10.70
C ASP A 118 9.77 -21.68 -10.80
N SER A 119 10.87 -22.32 -10.42
CA SER A 119 11.03 -23.78 -10.46
C SER A 119 10.06 -24.56 -9.57
N LEU A 120 9.36 -23.90 -8.64
CA LEU A 120 8.31 -24.48 -7.81
C LEU A 120 6.91 -24.11 -8.32
N ASN A 121 6.80 -23.57 -9.53
CA ASN A 121 5.58 -23.06 -10.16
C ASN A 121 4.94 -21.87 -9.43
N ARG A 122 5.73 -21.07 -8.69
CA ARG A 122 5.22 -19.93 -7.92
C ARG A 122 5.37 -18.62 -8.68
N THR A 123 4.47 -17.67 -8.41
CA THR A 123 4.57 -16.26 -8.83
C THR A 123 5.51 -15.46 -7.91
N SER A 124 6.76 -15.92 -7.76
CA SER A 124 7.75 -15.35 -6.81
C SER A 124 8.55 -14.16 -7.33
N HIS A 125 8.25 -13.69 -8.55
CA HIS A 125 8.89 -12.54 -9.18
C HIS A 125 7.85 -11.44 -9.46
N SER A 126 8.34 -10.21 -9.61
CA SER A 126 7.46 -9.04 -9.80
C SER A 126 6.74 -9.04 -11.15
N ASN A 127 5.42 -8.85 -11.12
CA ASN A 127 4.67 -8.38 -12.28
C ASN A 127 4.66 -6.84 -12.29
N THR A 128 4.92 -6.24 -13.44
CA THR A 128 4.98 -4.77 -13.59
C THR A 128 4.00 -4.30 -14.65
N ALA A 129 3.03 -3.49 -14.27
CA ALA A 129 1.99 -2.96 -15.12
C ALA A 129 2.24 -1.48 -15.44
N PHE A 130 2.12 -1.13 -16.72
CA PHE A 130 2.18 0.23 -17.23
C PHE A 130 0.77 0.60 -17.68
N LEU A 131 0.06 1.32 -16.83
CA LEU A 131 -1.39 1.47 -16.89
C LEU A 131 -1.77 2.90 -17.22
N GLU A 132 -2.94 3.05 -17.84
CA GLU A 132 -3.63 4.31 -18.06
C GLU A 132 -5.15 4.11 -17.94
N LYS A 133 -5.93 5.18 -18.09
CA LYS A 133 -7.38 5.18 -17.84
C LYS A 133 -8.15 4.01 -18.48
N ARG A 134 -7.79 3.62 -19.71
CA ARG A 134 -8.47 2.55 -20.46
C ARG A 134 -8.28 1.15 -19.86
N ASN A 135 -7.40 0.98 -18.88
CA ASN A 135 -7.24 -0.30 -18.17
C ASN A 135 -8.21 -0.45 -16.99
N VAL A 136 -9.02 0.57 -16.65
CA VAL A 136 -10.06 0.43 -15.62
C VAL A 136 -11.16 -0.50 -16.16
N ALA A 137 -11.30 -1.67 -15.56
CA ALA A 137 -12.23 -2.70 -16.02
C ALA A 137 -13.65 -2.52 -15.47
N ASN A 138 -14.63 -3.02 -16.22
CA ASN A 138 -16.00 -3.18 -15.73
C ASN A 138 -16.12 -4.51 -14.98
N ASP A 139 -16.50 -4.47 -13.70
CA ASP A 139 -16.65 -5.67 -12.86
C ASP A 139 -17.75 -6.62 -13.37
N SER A 140 -18.70 -6.16 -14.19
CA SER A 140 -19.73 -7.04 -14.78
C SER A 140 -19.19 -8.03 -15.80
N LEU A 141 -17.95 -7.85 -16.30
CA LEU A 141 -17.30 -8.77 -17.23
C LEU A 141 -16.44 -9.84 -16.50
N ARG A 142 -16.47 -9.85 -15.16
CA ARG A 142 -15.83 -10.92 -14.38
C ARG A 142 -16.58 -12.23 -14.54
N VAL A 143 -15.81 -13.30 -14.67
CA VAL A 143 -16.26 -14.68 -14.69
C VAL A 143 -15.62 -15.47 -13.57
N GLN A 144 -16.10 -16.69 -13.36
CA GLN A 144 -15.53 -17.60 -12.38
C GLN A 144 -14.07 -17.93 -12.71
N GLN A 145 -13.21 -17.85 -11.70
CA GLN A 145 -11.80 -18.22 -11.81
C GLN A 145 -11.59 -19.71 -11.51
N TYR A 146 -10.68 -20.34 -12.25
CA TYR A 146 -10.41 -21.77 -12.13
C TYR A 146 -8.95 -22.11 -11.80
N VAL A 147 -7.98 -21.25 -12.17
CA VAL A 147 -6.55 -21.50 -11.90
C VAL A 147 -6.31 -21.74 -10.42
N GLN A 148 -5.58 -22.79 -10.07
CA GLN A 148 -5.20 -23.10 -8.70
C GLN A 148 -3.70 -22.81 -8.55
N PRO A 149 -3.30 -21.71 -7.90
CA PRO A 149 -1.89 -21.44 -7.64
C PRO A 149 -1.29 -22.51 -6.70
N THR A 150 0.02 -22.46 -6.51
CA THR A 150 0.69 -23.30 -5.52
C THR A 150 0.02 -23.16 -4.15
N ALA A 151 -0.01 -24.27 -3.40
CA ALA A 151 -0.61 -24.33 -2.07
C ALA A 151 -2.11 -23.99 -2.00
N TRP A 152 -2.85 -24.09 -3.12
CA TRP A 152 -4.29 -23.89 -3.15
C TRP A 152 -5.02 -25.01 -2.39
N HIS A 153 -6.03 -24.61 -1.61
CA HIS A 153 -6.95 -25.50 -0.89
C HIS A 153 -8.40 -25.03 -1.12
N TYR A 154 -9.37 -25.85 -0.70
CA TYR A 154 -10.76 -25.41 -0.66
C TYR A 154 -10.89 -24.08 0.09
N ASN A 155 -11.56 -23.12 -0.54
CA ASN A 155 -11.46 -21.71 -0.17
C ASN A 155 -12.29 -21.33 1.06
N ARG A 156 -13.08 -22.24 1.62
CA ARG A 156 -13.90 -22.01 2.81
C ARG A 156 -13.59 -23.00 3.93
N ARG A 157 -13.74 -22.56 5.17
CA ARG A 157 -13.72 -23.41 6.36
C ARG A 157 -14.69 -22.87 7.39
N ASN A 158 -15.55 -23.73 7.92
CA ASN A 158 -16.57 -23.37 8.91
C ASN A 158 -17.44 -22.18 8.45
N GLY A 159 -17.84 -22.15 7.18
CA GLY A 159 -18.63 -21.05 6.62
C GLY A 159 -17.85 -19.76 6.32
N THR A 160 -16.59 -19.62 6.74
CA THR A 160 -15.74 -18.47 6.44
C THR A 160 -14.91 -18.71 5.19
N GLN A 161 -14.88 -17.75 4.26
CA GLN A 161 -13.91 -17.79 3.17
C GLN A 161 -12.52 -17.43 3.70
N ILE A 162 -11.54 -18.29 3.44
CA ILE A 162 -10.17 -18.17 3.96
C ILE A 162 -9.12 -17.98 2.86
N TYR A 163 -9.41 -18.38 1.62
CA TYR A 163 -8.52 -18.18 0.47
C TYR A 163 -9.21 -17.43 -0.68
N ASN A 164 -8.40 -16.71 -1.44
CA ASN A 164 -8.69 -16.13 -2.74
C ASN A 164 -7.55 -16.42 -3.71
N ARG A 165 -7.88 -16.45 -4.99
CA ARG A 165 -6.90 -16.42 -6.08
C ARG A 165 -6.44 -14.96 -6.19
N GLY A 166 -5.44 -14.60 -5.41
CA GLY A 166 -4.95 -13.24 -5.30
C GLY A 166 -4.30 -12.83 -6.60
N HIS A 167 -4.83 -11.80 -7.25
CA HIS A 167 -4.21 -11.21 -8.44
C HIS A 167 -3.00 -10.36 -8.03
N LEU A 168 -1.89 -10.47 -8.75
CA LEU A 168 -0.78 -9.53 -8.60
C LEU A 168 -1.16 -8.18 -9.23
N ILE A 169 -1.58 -8.22 -10.51
CA ILE A 169 -2.21 -7.08 -11.18
C ILE A 169 -3.71 -7.34 -11.24
N ALA A 170 -4.47 -6.55 -10.46
CA ALA A 170 -5.89 -6.76 -10.31
C ALA A 170 -6.65 -6.66 -11.64
N TYR A 171 -7.68 -7.50 -11.79
CA TYR A 171 -8.66 -7.40 -12.86
C TYR A 171 -9.15 -5.96 -13.08
N SER A 172 -9.50 -5.26 -11.99
CA SER A 172 -10.11 -3.91 -12.05
C SER A 172 -9.23 -2.82 -12.68
N VAL A 173 -7.94 -3.10 -12.88
CA VAL A 173 -6.96 -2.17 -13.47
C VAL A 173 -6.18 -2.80 -14.64
N SER A 174 -6.63 -3.94 -15.17
CA SER A 174 -5.97 -4.67 -16.26
C SER A 174 -6.85 -4.85 -17.50
N ALA A 175 -7.91 -4.05 -17.67
CA ALA A 175 -8.72 -4.12 -18.89
C ALA A 175 -7.85 -3.97 -20.14
N GLY A 176 -8.13 -4.81 -21.13
CA GLY A 176 -7.41 -4.83 -22.40
C GLY A 176 -6.04 -5.50 -22.35
N ILE A 177 -5.56 -5.95 -21.18
CA ILE A 177 -4.31 -6.70 -21.09
C ILE A 177 -4.60 -8.18 -21.38
N ASP A 178 -3.93 -8.73 -22.39
CA ASP A 178 -4.00 -10.16 -22.71
C ASP A 178 -3.06 -11.01 -21.83
N GLN A 179 -3.08 -12.33 -22.04
CA GLN A 179 -2.27 -13.29 -21.27
C GLN A 179 -0.75 -13.12 -21.49
N ALA A 180 -0.34 -12.54 -22.61
CA ALA A 180 1.06 -12.22 -22.91
C ALA A 180 1.47 -10.85 -22.34
N GLY A 181 0.51 -10.09 -21.81
CA GLY A 181 0.73 -8.76 -21.24
C GLY A 181 0.63 -7.63 -22.26
N ASN A 182 0.19 -7.90 -23.50
CA ASN A 182 -0.01 -6.87 -24.50
C ASN A 182 -1.36 -6.20 -24.31
N PHE A 183 -1.43 -4.90 -24.64
CA PHE A 183 -2.67 -4.16 -24.59
C PHE A 183 -3.44 -4.23 -25.91
N ASN A 184 -4.70 -4.64 -25.85
CA ASN A 184 -5.68 -4.61 -26.93
C ASN A 184 -6.91 -3.79 -26.51
N PRO A 185 -7.16 -2.62 -27.12
CA PRO A 185 -8.28 -1.75 -26.74
C PRO A 185 -9.66 -2.36 -27.01
N ARG A 186 -9.76 -3.42 -27.83
CA ARG A 186 -11.02 -4.10 -28.10
C ARG A 186 -11.41 -5.09 -27.01
N ASN A 187 -10.48 -5.48 -26.15
CA ASN A 187 -10.77 -6.30 -24.97
C ASN A 187 -11.07 -5.38 -23.78
N LEU A 188 -12.30 -5.45 -23.26
CA LEU A 188 -12.73 -4.62 -22.13
C LEU A 188 -12.64 -5.37 -20.78
N SER A 189 -12.32 -6.67 -20.83
CA SER A 189 -12.14 -7.49 -19.64
C SER A 189 -10.73 -7.35 -19.11
N GLY A 190 -10.59 -7.39 -17.78
CA GLY A 190 -9.30 -7.49 -17.11
C GLY A 190 -8.76 -8.91 -17.09
N ASP A 191 -7.52 -9.09 -16.66
CA ASP A 191 -6.92 -10.41 -16.48
C ASP A 191 -7.66 -11.19 -15.38
N GLN A 192 -8.08 -12.42 -15.68
CA GLN A 192 -8.90 -13.23 -14.77
C GLN A 192 -8.22 -14.53 -14.32
N ASN A 193 -7.58 -15.23 -15.26
CA ASN A 193 -7.10 -16.59 -15.08
C ASN A 193 -5.67 -16.79 -15.61
N ASN A 194 -4.82 -15.76 -15.58
CA ASN A 194 -3.42 -15.93 -15.94
C ASN A 194 -2.64 -16.62 -14.80
N PRO A 195 -2.07 -17.81 -15.00
CA PRO A 195 -1.31 -18.49 -13.96
C PRO A 195 -0.09 -17.69 -13.49
N LYS A 196 0.48 -16.82 -14.34
CA LYS A 196 1.59 -15.92 -13.98
C LYS A 196 1.15 -14.71 -13.15
N ASN A 197 -0.14 -14.54 -12.91
CA ASN A 197 -0.71 -13.37 -12.24
C ASN A 197 -1.52 -13.75 -10.99
N LEU A 198 -1.46 -15.01 -10.53
CA LEU A 198 -2.23 -15.49 -9.39
C LEU A 198 -1.34 -16.16 -8.33
N PHE A 199 -1.68 -15.93 -7.07
CA PHE A 199 -1.09 -16.64 -5.92
C PHE A 199 -2.18 -16.99 -4.89
N THR A 200 -1.91 -17.96 -4.02
CA THR A 200 -2.81 -18.28 -2.92
C THR A 200 -2.72 -17.18 -1.86
N GLN A 201 -3.77 -16.37 -1.76
CA GLN A 201 -3.86 -15.26 -0.82
C GLN A 201 -5.00 -15.49 0.16
N SER A 202 -4.86 -15.04 1.39
CA SER A 202 -5.94 -15.07 2.36
C SER A 202 -7.10 -14.19 1.91
N ALA A 203 -8.32 -14.54 2.33
CA ALA A 203 -9.50 -13.75 1.99
C ALA A 203 -9.39 -12.31 2.50
N TYR A 204 -8.92 -12.14 3.75
CA TYR A 204 -8.71 -10.84 4.37
C TYR A 204 -7.64 -10.00 3.66
N SER A 205 -6.45 -10.55 3.41
CA SER A 205 -5.36 -9.82 2.73
C SER A 205 -5.81 -9.38 1.32
N ASN A 206 -6.48 -10.25 0.57
CA ASN A 206 -6.98 -9.94 -0.76
C ASN A 206 -8.10 -8.89 -0.73
N GLN A 207 -9.18 -9.13 0.01
CA GLN A 207 -10.41 -8.34 -0.11
C GLN A 207 -10.39 -7.04 0.72
N ARG A 208 -9.61 -7.00 1.80
CA ARG A 208 -9.55 -5.84 2.70
C ARG A 208 -8.28 -5.03 2.51
N VAL A 209 -7.12 -5.68 2.56
CA VAL A 209 -5.83 -4.96 2.65
C VAL A 209 -5.37 -4.52 1.27
N GLN A 210 -5.28 -5.44 0.31
CA GLN A 210 -4.82 -5.15 -1.04
C GLN A 210 -5.76 -4.20 -1.79
N THR A 211 -7.07 -4.33 -1.58
CA THR A 211 -8.08 -3.39 -2.10
C THR A 211 -7.82 -1.92 -1.74
N ILE A 212 -7.19 -1.62 -0.59
CA ILE A 212 -6.85 -0.24 -0.20
C ILE A 212 -5.92 0.38 -1.26
N PHE A 213 -4.87 -0.34 -1.64
CA PHE A 213 -3.85 0.15 -2.56
C PHE A 213 -4.30 0.08 -4.02
N GLU A 214 -5.01 -0.99 -4.39
CA GLU A 214 -5.62 -1.10 -5.71
C GLU A 214 -6.61 0.03 -5.98
N SER A 215 -7.38 0.45 -4.97
CA SER A 215 -8.29 1.59 -5.09
C SER A 215 -7.55 2.92 -5.29
N ARG A 216 -6.37 3.11 -4.69
CA ARG A 216 -5.52 4.29 -4.96
C ARG A 216 -5.06 4.31 -6.43
N VAL A 217 -4.59 3.16 -6.94
CA VAL A 217 -4.20 3.01 -8.36
C VAL A 217 -5.41 3.27 -9.27
N ARG A 218 -6.55 2.63 -9.01
CA ARG A 218 -7.78 2.79 -9.80
C ARG A 218 -8.27 4.24 -9.83
N LYS A 219 -8.21 4.94 -8.69
CA LYS A 219 -8.55 6.38 -8.61
C LYS A 219 -7.62 7.21 -9.49
N ALA A 220 -6.31 7.00 -9.41
CA ALA A 220 -5.35 7.71 -10.26
C ALA A 220 -5.62 7.47 -11.77
N LEU A 221 -5.92 6.23 -12.16
CA LEU A 221 -6.27 5.91 -13.55
C LEU A 221 -7.56 6.63 -14.00
N ARG A 222 -8.59 6.70 -13.14
CA ARG A 222 -9.84 7.45 -13.42
C ARG A 222 -9.60 8.95 -13.57
N GLU A 223 -8.61 9.49 -12.86
CA GLU A 223 -8.12 10.87 -12.98
C GLU A 223 -7.24 11.11 -14.23
N ASN A 224 -7.23 10.18 -15.19
CA ASN A 224 -6.40 10.21 -16.40
C ASN A 224 -4.87 10.17 -16.15
N LYS A 225 -4.42 9.70 -14.98
CA LYS A 225 -2.98 9.53 -14.73
C LYS A 225 -2.47 8.27 -15.40
N ARG A 226 -1.19 8.30 -15.76
CA ARG A 226 -0.41 7.12 -16.16
C ARG A 226 0.35 6.59 -14.95
N VAL A 227 0.22 5.31 -14.68
CA VAL A 227 0.73 4.67 -13.45
C VAL A 227 1.61 3.49 -13.82
N ILE A 228 2.79 3.41 -13.22
CA ILE A 228 3.56 2.18 -13.14
C ILE A 228 3.19 1.53 -11.81
N TYR A 229 2.69 0.30 -11.85
CA TYR A 229 2.29 -0.48 -10.68
C TYR A 229 3.03 -1.81 -10.68
N GLN A 230 3.64 -2.18 -9.56
CA GLN A 230 4.39 -3.42 -9.43
C GLN A 230 3.91 -4.19 -8.20
N ALA A 231 3.74 -5.49 -8.38
CA ALA A 231 3.29 -6.43 -7.36
C ALA A 231 4.26 -7.62 -7.31
N THR A 232 4.77 -7.92 -6.11
CA THR A 232 5.78 -8.97 -5.88
C THR A 232 5.39 -9.82 -4.68
N PRO A 233 4.81 -11.02 -4.89
CA PRO A 233 4.59 -11.98 -3.81
C PRO A 233 5.93 -12.40 -3.20
N ILE A 234 5.97 -12.49 -1.88
CA ILE A 234 7.18 -12.77 -1.12
C ILE A 234 7.08 -14.17 -0.51
N PHE A 235 7.94 -15.09 -0.95
CA PHE A 235 8.08 -16.45 -0.44
C PHE A 235 9.37 -16.58 0.38
N ARG A 236 9.36 -17.43 1.42
CA ARG A 236 10.56 -17.79 2.20
C ARG A 236 11.01 -19.19 1.80
N GLY A 237 12.24 -19.32 1.30
CA GLY A 237 12.79 -20.62 0.89
C GLY A 237 11.89 -21.35 -0.10
N GLU A 238 11.56 -22.60 0.21
CA GLU A 238 10.72 -23.49 -0.61
C GLU A 238 9.22 -23.44 -0.27
N GLU A 239 8.78 -22.43 0.47
CA GLU A 239 7.35 -22.28 0.79
C GLU A 239 6.50 -22.16 -0.46
N LEU A 240 5.35 -22.85 -0.48
CA LEU A 240 4.43 -22.85 -1.62
C LEU A 240 3.32 -21.80 -1.50
N MET A 241 3.13 -21.20 -0.33
CA MET A 241 2.25 -20.04 -0.12
C MET A 241 3.09 -18.82 0.29
N ALA A 242 2.83 -17.67 -0.34
CA ALA A 242 3.56 -16.44 -0.03
C ALA A 242 3.29 -15.96 1.40
N ARG A 243 4.30 -15.42 2.07
CA ARG A 243 4.21 -14.74 3.37
C ARG A 243 3.48 -13.40 3.28
N GLY A 244 3.46 -12.81 2.10
CA GLY A 244 2.87 -11.51 1.84
C GLY A 244 3.10 -11.08 0.40
N ILE A 245 2.79 -9.83 0.12
CA ILE A 245 2.98 -9.21 -1.19
C ILE A 245 3.49 -7.78 -1.02
N ASN A 246 4.58 -7.44 -1.72
CA ASN A 246 5.01 -6.06 -1.87
C ASN A 246 4.23 -5.40 -3.02
N LEU A 247 3.64 -4.25 -2.74
CA LEU A 247 2.96 -3.42 -3.72
C LEU A 247 3.63 -2.05 -3.76
N GLN A 248 3.96 -1.58 -4.95
CA GLN A 248 4.44 -0.21 -5.13
C GLN A 248 3.88 0.39 -6.42
N ALA A 249 3.56 1.68 -6.39
CA ALA A 249 3.10 2.39 -7.57
C ALA A 249 3.69 3.80 -7.62
N VAL A 250 3.89 4.29 -8.85
CA VAL A 250 4.22 5.69 -9.10
C VAL A 250 3.47 6.19 -10.33
N SER A 251 2.86 7.37 -10.26
CA SER A 251 2.32 8.03 -11.45
C SER A 251 3.40 8.86 -12.17
N THR A 252 3.25 9.06 -13.48
CA THR A 252 4.22 9.86 -14.26
C THR A 252 4.31 11.31 -13.79
N ASP A 253 3.23 11.85 -13.23
CA ASP A 253 3.18 13.19 -12.60
C ASP A 253 3.70 13.20 -11.15
N GLY A 254 3.97 12.04 -10.55
CA GLY A 254 4.45 11.90 -9.17
C GLY A 254 3.42 12.09 -8.06
N THR A 255 2.14 12.30 -8.39
CA THR A 255 1.08 12.54 -7.39
C THR A 255 0.57 11.28 -6.70
N LEU A 256 0.69 10.12 -7.34
CA LEU A 256 0.56 8.80 -6.72
C LEU A 256 1.96 8.23 -6.51
N ASP A 257 2.30 7.90 -5.28
CA ASP A 257 3.57 7.30 -4.92
C ASP A 257 3.41 6.54 -3.61
N PHE A 258 3.61 5.22 -3.64
CA PHE A 258 3.56 4.38 -2.44
C PHE A 258 4.45 3.14 -2.58
N ASN A 259 4.82 2.57 -1.44
CA ASN A 259 5.52 1.29 -1.37
C ASN A 259 5.22 0.61 -0.03
N VAL A 260 4.57 -0.55 -0.10
CA VAL A 260 4.04 -1.26 1.06
C VAL A 260 4.26 -2.75 0.96
N TYR A 261 4.32 -3.42 2.11
CA TYR A 261 4.33 -4.88 2.20
C TYR A 261 3.12 -5.34 3.02
N LEU A 262 2.26 -6.14 2.39
CA LEU A 262 1.03 -6.65 2.98
C LEU A 262 1.29 -8.09 3.43
N PHE A 263 0.96 -8.39 4.68
CA PHE A 263 1.04 -9.77 5.19
C PHE A 263 -0.09 -10.63 4.61
N ASN A 264 0.21 -11.88 4.30
CA ASN A 264 -0.77 -12.86 3.81
C ASN A 264 -1.46 -13.56 4.97
N VAL A 265 -2.24 -12.80 5.75
CA VAL A 265 -2.81 -13.23 7.04
C VAL A 265 -4.33 -13.20 7.04
N GLN A 266 -4.95 -14.01 7.89
CA GLN A 266 -6.40 -14.10 8.07
C GLN A 266 -6.72 -14.05 9.56
N PRO A 267 -7.48 -13.06 10.05
CA PRO A 267 -7.94 -13.05 11.44
C PRO A 267 -8.62 -14.38 11.80
N GLY A 268 -8.26 -14.95 12.95
CA GLY A 268 -8.79 -16.22 13.44
C GLY A 268 -8.19 -17.48 12.81
N PHE A 269 -7.18 -17.36 11.94
CA PHE A 269 -6.52 -18.50 11.29
C PHE A 269 -5.00 -18.33 11.25
N SER A 270 -4.28 -19.44 11.38
CA SER A 270 -2.86 -19.54 11.03
C SER A 270 -2.70 -20.36 9.75
N PHE A 271 -1.66 -20.06 8.97
CA PHE A 271 -1.31 -20.81 7.77
C PHE A 271 0.03 -21.53 7.95
N ASN A 272 0.10 -22.77 7.50
CA ASN A 272 1.36 -23.41 7.18
C ASN A 272 1.78 -22.95 5.78
N TYR A 273 2.71 -22.00 5.69
CA TYR A 273 3.15 -21.44 4.41
C TYR A 273 3.88 -22.45 3.51
N GLN A 274 4.41 -23.54 4.07
CA GLN A 274 5.06 -24.60 3.28
C GLN A 274 4.09 -25.25 2.30
N ASN A 275 2.83 -25.44 2.69
CA ASN A 275 1.84 -26.17 1.89
C ASN A 275 0.48 -25.48 1.78
N GLY A 276 0.31 -24.31 2.39
CA GLY A 276 -0.90 -23.50 2.39
C GLY A 276 -1.97 -23.90 3.37
N ARG A 277 -1.86 -25.01 4.13
CA ARG A 277 -2.95 -25.47 5.00
C ARG A 277 -3.27 -24.46 6.11
N ALA A 278 -4.54 -24.10 6.25
CA ALA A 278 -5.02 -23.29 7.36
C ALA A 278 -5.27 -24.15 8.61
N LYS A 279 -5.18 -23.53 9.78
CA LYS A 279 -5.69 -24.03 11.06
C LYS A 279 -6.46 -22.90 11.75
N VAL A 280 -7.58 -23.23 12.38
CA VAL A 280 -8.28 -22.25 13.23
C VAL A 280 -7.34 -21.85 14.36
N ASN A 281 -7.09 -20.56 14.50
CA ASN A 281 -6.30 -19.98 15.57
C ASN A 281 -6.89 -18.61 15.95
N ARG A 282 -7.74 -18.60 16.98
CA ARG A 282 -8.45 -17.41 17.44
C ARG A 282 -7.54 -16.36 18.10
N GLU A 283 -6.30 -16.71 18.38
CA GLU A 283 -5.31 -15.77 18.91
C GLU A 283 -4.73 -14.85 17.83
N ILE A 284 -4.91 -15.20 16.54
CA ILE A 284 -4.48 -14.34 15.42
C ILE A 284 -5.49 -13.21 15.25
N GLN A 285 -5.09 -12.03 15.72
CA GLN A 285 -5.81 -10.78 15.60
C GLN A 285 -5.06 -9.85 14.66
N VAL A 286 -5.82 -9.03 13.92
CA VAL A 286 -5.25 -7.99 13.06
C VAL A 286 -5.86 -6.67 13.50
N LYS A 287 -5.02 -5.66 13.71
CA LYS A 287 -5.48 -4.33 14.12
C LYS A 287 -6.37 -3.76 13.00
N ASN A 288 -7.61 -3.43 13.36
CA ASN A 288 -8.53 -2.79 12.42
C ASN A 288 -8.03 -1.37 12.11
N GLU A 289 -7.69 -1.11 10.86
CA GLU A 289 -7.63 0.27 10.38
C GLU A 289 -9.07 0.77 10.19
N ASN A 290 -9.41 1.90 10.80
CA ASN A 290 -10.66 2.59 10.55
C ASN A 290 -10.77 2.89 9.04
N GLN A 291 -11.46 2.01 8.30
CA GLN A 291 -11.74 2.19 6.89
C GLN A 291 -12.68 3.39 6.74
N LYS A 292 -12.13 4.60 6.55
CA LYS A 292 -12.86 5.63 5.81
C LYS A 292 -13.03 5.06 4.41
N ALA A 293 -14.23 4.55 4.15
CA ALA A 293 -14.58 3.91 2.90
C ALA A 293 -14.43 4.93 1.77
N TYR A 294 -13.39 4.77 0.96
CA TYR A 294 -13.29 5.42 -0.33
C TYR A 294 -14.10 4.56 -1.32
N TYR A 295 -15.41 4.74 -1.32
CA TYR A 295 -16.31 4.30 -2.39
C TYR A 295 -16.28 5.33 -3.51
#